data_AF-A0A8J2L3H0-F1
#
_entry.id   AF-A0A8J2L3H0-F1
#
_cell.length_a   1.000
_cell.length_b   1.000
_cell.length_c   1.000
_cell.angle_alpha   90.00
_cell.angle_beta   90.00
_cell.angle_gamma   90.00
#
_symmetry.space_group_name_H-M   'P 1'
#
loop_
_entity.id
_entity.type
_entity.pdbx_description
1 polymer ?
#
loop_
_entity_poly.entity_id
_entity_poly.type
_entity_poly.pdbx_seq_one_letter_code
_entity_poly.pdbx_strand_id
1 'polypeptide(L)'
;MGKKVEELLVNFHRHSSDITDAEFLKFGPSAENAILKRAFITENPYVSLREGRIASKVPWVNVLGISPGNVPYVYNILQKEDQRQIVNANLNKILPRYLDYEVTANESNTVTQAIKEHYFGTEDINEKNAPR
;
A
#
# COMPACT_ATOMS: atom_id res chain seq x y z
N MET A 1 -30.40 -15.42 -1.18
CA MET A 1 -29.38 -14.55 -0.55
C MET A 1 -27.95 -15.02 -0.82
N GLY A 2 -27.66 -16.33 -0.90
CA GLY A 2 -26.31 -16.88 -1.12
C GLY A 2 -25.63 -16.53 -2.46
N LYS A 3 -26.32 -16.65 -3.60
CA LYS A 3 -25.71 -16.41 -4.93
C LYS A 3 -25.14 -15.00 -5.13
N LYS A 4 -25.78 -13.97 -4.56
CA LYS A 4 -25.30 -12.58 -4.64
C LYS A 4 -24.03 -12.35 -3.84
N VAL A 5 -23.88 -13.02 -2.70
CA VAL A 5 -22.67 -12.91 -1.86
C VAL A 5 -21.52 -13.67 -2.50
N GLU A 6 -21.78 -14.84 -3.08
CA GLU A 6 -20.78 -15.60 -3.86
C GLU A 6 -20.31 -14.83 -5.09
N GLU A 7 -21.22 -14.22 -5.86
CA GLU A 7 -20.84 -13.36 -7.00
C GLU A 7 -20.03 -12.14 -6.54
N LEU A 8 -20.38 -11.53 -5.40
CA LEU A 8 -19.62 -10.41 -4.84
C LEU A 8 -18.21 -10.84 -4.43
N LEU A 9 -18.06 -12.02 -3.80
CA LEU A 9 -16.77 -12.56 -3.37
C LEU A 9 -15.91 -12.99 -4.56
N VAL A 10 -16.49 -13.63 -5.57
CA VAL A 10 -15.80 -14.01 -6.81
C VAL A 10 -15.38 -12.76 -7.60
N ASN A 11 -16.25 -11.75 -7.69
CA ASN A 11 -15.91 -10.49 -8.35
C ASN A 11 -14.84 -9.72 -7.56
N PHE A 12 -14.94 -9.65 -6.24
CA PHE A 12 -13.89 -9.07 -5.39
C PHE A 12 -12.56 -9.79 -5.59
N HIS A 13 -12.56 -11.13 -5.68
CA HIS A 13 -11.35 -11.90 -5.94
C HIS A 13 -10.77 -11.70 -7.35
N ARG A 14 -11.62 -11.46 -8.35
CA ARG A 14 -11.18 -11.11 -9.72
C ARG A 14 -10.61 -9.69 -9.78
N HIS A 15 -11.26 -8.71 -9.15
CA HIS A 15 -10.74 -7.34 -9.06
C HIS A 15 -9.50 -7.28 -8.16
N SER A 16 -9.39 -8.15 -7.15
CA SER A 16 -8.19 -8.29 -6.32
C SER A 16 -6.99 -8.92 -7.03
N SER A 17 -7.06 -9.08 -8.35
CA SER A 17 -5.93 -9.52 -9.17
C SER A 17 -5.50 -8.45 -10.19
N ASP A 18 -6.27 -7.36 -10.30
CA ASP A 18 -5.93 -6.20 -11.11
C ASP A 18 -5.10 -5.22 -10.26
N ILE A 19 -3.86 -5.01 -10.66
CA ILE A 19 -2.94 -4.10 -9.96
C ILE A 19 -3.39 -2.63 -10.02
N THR A 20 -4.31 -2.30 -10.93
CA THR A 20 -4.87 -0.95 -11.04
C THR A 20 -5.94 -0.66 -9.98
N ASP A 21 -6.50 -1.70 -9.35
CA ASP A 21 -7.49 -1.59 -8.28
C ASP A 21 -6.81 -1.70 -6.90
N ALA A 22 -6.17 -0.60 -6.47
CA ALA A 22 -5.64 -0.43 -5.12
C ALA A 22 -6.77 -0.21 -4.07
N GLU A 23 -7.91 -0.89 -4.19
CA GLU A 23 -9.08 -0.64 -3.36
C GLU A 23 -8.96 -1.16 -1.91
N PHE A 24 -7.90 -1.92 -1.60
CA PHE A 24 -7.73 -2.57 -0.29
C PHE A 24 -7.50 -1.63 0.90
N LEU A 25 -7.24 -0.33 0.68
CA LEU A 25 -6.97 0.64 1.74
C LEU A 25 -8.03 1.74 1.90
N LYS A 26 -9.18 1.65 1.20
CA LYS A 26 -10.16 2.75 1.18
C LYS A 26 -10.74 3.15 2.54
N PHE A 27 -10.75 2.24 3.51
CA PHE A 27 -11.25 2.51 4.86
C PHE A 27 -10.26 1.99 5.90
N GLY A 28 -9.68 2.92 6.66
CA GLY A 28 -8.80 2.63 7.78
C GLY A 28 -9.01 3.63 8.92
N PRO A 29 -8.37 3.41 10.09
CA PRO A 29 -8.39 4.37 11.17
C PRO A 29 -7.86 5.73 10.71
N SER A 30 -8.53 6.81 11.12
CA SER A 30 -8.11 8.18 10.84
C SER A 30 -8.18 9.02 12.11
N ALA A 31 -7.43 10.13 12.14
CA ALA A 31 -7.53 11.08 13.24
C ALA A 31 -8.93 11.70 13.28
N GLU A 32 -9.61 11.55 14.41
CA GLU A 32 -10.94 12.04 14.68
C GLU A 32 -10.92 13.46 15.25
N ASN A 33 -12.06 14.14 15.16
CA ASN A 33 -12.20 15.45 15.77
C ASN A 33 -12.23 15.34 17.31
N ALA A 34 -11.35 16.08 17.98
CA ALA A 34 -11.22 16.09 19.43
C ALA A 34 -12.49 16.52 20.18
N ILE A 35 -13.46 17.17 19.52
CA ILE A 35 -14.75 17.53 20.13
C ILE A 35 -15.69 16.33 20.33
N LEU A 36 -15.42 15.20 19.67
CA LEU A 36 -16.25 14.01 19.77
C LEU A 36 -16.01 13.31 21.11
N LYS A 37 -17.08 13.14 21.90
CA LYS A 37 -17.02 12.56 23.26
C LYS A 37 -16.43 11.15 23.34
N ARG A 38 -16.32 10.44 22.22
CA ARG A 38 -15.81 9.07 22.13
C ARG A 38 -14.76 8.91 21.03
N ALA A 39 -14.05 9.99 20.70
CA ALA A 39 -12.92 9.89 19.79
C ALA A 39 -11.90 8.89 20.34
N PHE A 40 -11.50 7.93 19.53
CA PHE A 40 -10.50 6.92 19.84
C PHE A 40 -9.09 7.45 19.61
N ILE A 41 -8.84 8.08 18.45
CA ILE A 41 -7.56 8.71 18.10
C ILE A 41 -7.80 10.10 17.54
N THR A 42 -7.22 11.14 18.14
CA THR A 42 -7.48 12.55 17.78
C THR A 42 -6.29 13.25 17.13
N GLU A 43 -5.17 12.56 16.99
CA GLU A 43 -3.92 13.09 16.44
C GLU A 43 -3.21 12.03 15.59
N ASN A 44 -2.20 12.45 14.83
CA ASN A 44 -1.36 11.51 14.10
C ASN A 44 -0.65 10.57 15.10
N PRO A 45 -0.74 9.23 14.96
CA PRO A 45 -0.16 8.28 15.90
C PRO A 45 1.36 8.43 16.08
N TYR A 46 2.07 8.96 15.07
CA TYR A 46 3.49 9.27 15.18
C TYR A 46 3.77 10.30 16.28
N VAL A 47 2.88 11.28 16.48
CA VAL A 47 3.02 12.28 17.56
C VAL A 47 2.91 11.57 18.91
N SER A 48 1.87 10.77 19.12
CA SER A 48 1.68 10.00 20.36
C SER A 48 2.86 9.07 20.68
N LEU A 49 3.45 8.48 19.65
CA LEU A 49 4.64 7.65 19.78
C LEU A 49 5.86 8.49 20.19
N ARG A 50 6.14 9.57 19.47
CA ARG A 50 7.30 10.46 19.71
C ARG A 50 7.26 11.10 21.09
N GLU A 51 6.09 11.52 21.54
CA GLU A 51 5.89 12.14 22.86
C GLU A 51 5.83 11.09 24.00
N GLY A 52 6.08 9.82 23.72
CA GLY A 52 6.15 8.76 24.73
C GLY A 52 4.81 8.37 25.35
N ARG A 53 3.68 8.76 24.76
CA ARG A 53 2.33 8.47 25.28
C ARG A 53 1.88 7.01 25.07
N ILE A 54 2.52 6.30 24.14
CA ILE A 54 2.20 4.90 23.78
C ILE A 54 3.32 3.95 24.21
N ALA A 55 4.52 4.09 23.65
CA ALA A 55 5.59 3.09 23.76
C ALA A 55 6.13 2.86 25.17
N SER A 56 5.90 3.77 26.11
CA SER A 56 6.39 3.67 27.50
C SER A 56 5.49 2.85 28.42
N LYS A 57 4.28 2.50 27.98
CA LYS A 57 3.24 1.96 28.89
C LYS A 57 3.20 0.44 28.96
N VAL A 58 3.73 -0.26 27.95
CA VAL A 58 3.69 -1.72 27.85
C VAL A 58 4.95 -2.25 27.15
N PRO A 59 5.48 -3.42 27.53
CA PRO A 59 6.49 -4.11 26.72
C PRO A 59 5.94 -4.35 25.30
N TRP A 60 6.67 -3.92 24.27
CA TRP A 60 6.26 -4.03 22.88
C TRP A 60 7.35 -4.69 22.05
N VAL A 61 7.01 -5.80 21.40
CA VAL A 61 7.87 -6.48 20.42
C VAL A 61 7.24 -6.35 19.04
N ASN A 62 8.04 -5.90 18.06
CA ASN A 62 7.66 -5.87 16.64
C ASN A 62 8.55 -6.84 15.88
N VAL A 63 7.93 -7.73 15.10
CA VAL A 63 8.63 -8.68 14.23
C VAL A 63 8.20 -8.40 12.80
N LEU A 64 9.18 -8.20 11.93
CA LEU A 64 8.98 -8.12 10.49
C LEU A 64 9.46 -9.43 9.86
N GLY A 65 8.65 -10.00 8.97
CA GLY A 65 9.04 -11.18 8.20
C GLY A 65 10.14 -10.88 7.19
N ILE A 66 10.71 -11.93 6.58
CA ILE A 66 11.83 -11.82 5.63
C ILE A 66 11.36 -11.27 4.26
N SER A 67 10.06 -11.31 3.96
CA SER A 67 9.48 -10.77 2.72
C SER A 67 8.02 -10.31 2.93
N PRO A 68 7.78 -9.25 3.71
CA PRO A 68 6.43 -8.79 4.03
C PRO A 68 5.74 -8.14 2.82
N GLY A 69 6.51 -7.74 1.80
CA GLY A 69 6.02 -7.17 0.56
C GLY A 69 5.58 -8.19 -0.50
N ASN A 70 5.63 -9.50 -0.21
CA ASN A 70 5.23 -10.56 -1.14
C ASN A 70 3.70 -10.72 -1.18
N VAL A 71 3.02 -9.65 -1.58
CA VAL A 71 1.56 -9.63 -1.76
C VAL A 71 1.25 -10.29 -3.12
N PRO A 72 0.15 -11.05 -3.29
CA PRO A 72 -0.17 -11.75 -4.54
C PRO A 72 -0.08 -10.91 -5.83
N TYR A 73 -0.25 -9.59 -5.73
CA TYR A 73 -0.07 -8.66 -6.84
C TYR A 73 1.37 -8.53 -7.32
N VAL A 74 2.34 -8.44 -6.39
CA VAL A 74 3.77 -8.40 -6.75
C VAL A 74 4.13 -9.67 -7.50
N TYR A 75 3.67 -10.83 -7.02
CA TYR A 75 3.85 -12.10 -7.74
C TYR A 75 3.31 -12.05 -9.18
N ASN A 76 2.13 -11.47 -9.41
CA ASN A 76 1.57 -11.34 -10.76
C ASN A 76 2.42 -10.43 -11.67
N ILE A 77 2.93 -9.30 -11.17
CA ILE A 77 3.87 -8.45 -11.92
C ILE A 77 5.12 -9.26 -12.27
N LEU A 78 5.68 -9.99 -11.32
CA LEU A 78 6.94 -10.71 -11.54
C LEU A 78 6.82 -11.86 -12.53
N GLN A 79 5.64 -12.49 -12.64
CA GLN A 79 5.46 -13.69 -13.46
C GLN A 79 4.80 -13.42 -14.83
N LYS A 80 4.18 -12.25 -15.03
CA LYS A 80 3.39 -11.96 -16.24
C LYS A 80 3.88 -10.72 -16.97
N GLU A 81 4.34 -10.90 -18.20
CA GLU A 81 4.92 -9.84 -19.04
C GLU A 81 3.94 -8.70 -19.33
N ASP A 82 2.67 -9.01 -19.61
CA ASP A 82 1.62 -8.02 -19.84
C ASP A 82 1.43 -7.11 -18.61
N GLN A 83 1.47 -7.69 -17.42
CA GLN A 83 1.35 -6.93 -16.17
C GLN A 83 2.56 -6.04 -15.94
N ARG A 84 3.78 -6.49 -16.24
CA ARG A 84 4.99 -5.64 -16.19
C ARG A 84 4.90 -4.46 -17.13
N GLN A 85 4.46 -4.69 -18.37
CA GLN A 85 4.33 -3.63 -19.36
C GLN A 85 3.32 -2.57 -18.90
N ILE A 86 2.18 -2.99 -18.33
CA ILE A 86 1.19 -2.08 -17.74
C ILE A 86 1.80 -1.25 -16.62
N VAL A 87 2.56 -1.89 -15.71
CA VAL A 87 3.20 -1.19 -14.58
C VAL A 87 4.26 -0.20 -15.06
N ASN A 88 5.18 -0.61 -15.95
CA ASN A 88 6.20 0.28 -16.50
C ASN A 88 5.57 1.49 -17.21
N ALA A 89 4.49 1.28 -17.97
CA ALA A 89 3.78 2.35 -18.67
C ALA A 89 2.98 3.29 -17.75
N ASN A 90 2.58 2.83 -16.57
CA ASN A 90 1.66 3.56 -15.67
C ASN A 90 2.21 3.74 -14.25
N LEU A 91 3.52 3.64 -14.06
CA LEU A 91 4.15 3.63 -12.73
C LEU A 91 3.74 4.84 -11.87
N ASN A 92 3.74 6.04 -12.46
CA ASN A 92 3.31 7.30 -11.81
C ASN A 92 1.84 7.34 -11.41
N LYS A 93 1.00 6.46 -11.95
CA LYS A 93 -0.43 6.35 -11.57
C LYS A 93 -0.64 5.25 -10.54
N ILE A 94 0.09 4.14 -10.67
CA ILE A 94 -0.10 2.94 -9.84
C ILE A 94 0.60 3.08 -8.50
N LEU A 95 1.88 3.46 -8.50
CA LEU A 95 2.72 3.42 -7.30
C LEU A 95 2.23 4.35 -6.17
N PRO A 96 1.76 5.59 -6.44
CA PRO A 96 1.22 6.46 -5.38
C PRO A 96 0.03 5.86 -4.65
N ARG A 97 -0.84 5.13 -5.35
CA ARG A 97 -2.01 4.48 -4.75
C ARG A 97 -1.62 3.23 -3.98
N TYR A 98 -0.72 2.44 -4.56
CA TYR A 98 -0.31 1.16 -3.99
C TYR A 98 0.51 1.33 -2.69
N LEU A 99 1.30 2.39 -2.61
CA LEU A 99 2.12 2.72 -1.44
C LEU A 99 1.54 3.86 -0.58
N ASP A 100 0.27 4.22 -0.81
CA ASP A 100 -0.50 5.18 0.00
C ASP A 100 0.17 6.57 0.17
N TYR A 101 0.80 7.06 -0.90
CA TYR A 101 1.36 8.42 -0.94
C TYR A 101 0.69 9.35 -1.95
N GLU A 102 -0.35 8.91 -2.66
CA GLU A 102 -1.10 9.75 -3.63
C GLU A 102 -1.65 11.03 -2.99
N VAL A 103 -2.13 10.94 -1.74
CA VAL A 103 -2.74 12.08 -1.03
C VAL A 103 -1.85 12.68 0.05
N THR A 104 -0.76 12.00 0.44
CA THR A 104 0.14 12.46 1.52
C THR A 104 1.40 13.15 0.99
N ALA A 105 1.80 12.89 -0.26
CA ALA A 105 2.91 13.56 -0.91
C ALA A 105 2.43 14.71 -1.80
N ASN A 106 2.96 15.92 -1.58
CA ASN A 106 2.68 17.08 -2.45
C ASN A 106 3.20 16.89 -3.88
N GLU A 107 4.23 16.06 -4.07
CA GLU A 107 4.86 15.78 -5.36
C GLU A 107 4.98 14.27 -5.60
N SER A 108 3.83 13.59 -5.71
CA SER A 108 3.78 12.13 -5.87
C SER A 108 4.58 11.61 -7.09
N ASN A 109 4.66 12.37 -8.18
CA ASN A 109 5.51 12.02 -9.33
C ASN A 109 7.00 12.04 -8.98
N THR A 110 7.47 13.08 -8.27
CA THR A 110 8.87 13.19 -7.82
C THR A 110 9.23 12.02 -6.91
N VAL A 111 8.34 11.69 -5.95
CA VAL A 111 8.51 10.54 -5.06
C VAL A 111 8.55 9.23 -5.84
N THR A 112 7.65 9.06 -6.82
CA THR A 112 7.63 7.86 -7.68
C THR A 112 8.95 7.68 -8.42
N GLN A 113 9.50 8.76 -9.00
CA GLN A 113 10.77 8.68 -9.71
C GLN A 113 11.94 8.39 -8.78
N ALA A 114 11.97 9.00 -7.59
CA ALA A 114 12.98 8.69 -6.59
C ALA A 114 12.93 7.22 -6.16
N ILE A 115 11.73 6.63 -6.02
CA ILE A 115 11.57 5.20 -5.74
C ILE A 115 12.06 4.36 -6.93
N LYS A 116 11.65 4.69 -8.18
CA LYS A 116 12.11 3.96 -9.37
C LYS A 116 13.62 3.98 -9.48
N GLU A 117 14.24 5.16 -9.35
CA GLU A 117 15.68 5.33 -9.44
C GLU A 117 16.41 4.59 -8.32
N HIS A 118 15.90 4.61 -7.08
CA HIS A 118 16.52 3.91 -5.96
C HIS A 118 16.55 2.39 -6.15
N TYR A 119 15.46 1.79 -6.64
CA TYR A 119 15.35 0.33 -6.76
C TYR A 119 15.78 -0.23 -8.11
N PHE A 120 15.63 0.54 -9.19
CA PHE A 120 15.81 0.10 -10.58
C PHE A 120 16.75 1.00 -11.39
N GLY A 121 17.19 2.14 -10.85
CA GLY A 121 17.98 3.11 -11.58
C GLY A 121 17.24 3.62 -12.82
N THR A 122 17.91 3.55 -13.97
CA THR A 122 17.32 3.92 -15.27
C THR A 122 16.62 2.75 -15.98
N GLU A 123 16.62 1.56 -15.37
CA GLU A 123 16.04 0.37 -15.99
C GLU A 123 14.53 0.28 -15.77
N ASP A 124 13.86 -0.40 -16.70
CA ASP A 124 12.48 -0.81 -16.51
C ASP A 124 12.41 -2.09 -15.67
N ILE A 125 11.27 -2.26 -14.98
CA ILE A 125 11.03 -3.41 -14.12
C ILE A 125 10.94 -4.67 -14.97
N ASN A 126 11.78 -5.66 -14.68
CA ASN A 126 11.82 -6.96 -15.35
C ASN A 126 12.10 -8.10 -14.35
N GLU A 127 12.04 -9.35 -14.82
CA GLU A 127 12.19 -10.55 -13.97
C GLU A 127 13.58 -10.68 -13.31
N LYS A 128 14.59 -9.99 -13.84
CA LYS A 128 15.99 -10.10 -13.40
C LYS A 128 16.36 -9.02 -12.40
N ASN A 129 15.76 -7.83 -12.50
CA ASN A 129 16.08 -6.68 -11.64
C ASN A 129 15.01 -6.42 -10.56
N ALA A 130 13.90 -7.15 -10.57
CA ALA A 130 12.94 -7.10 -9.48
C ALA A 130 13.54 -7.63 -8.16
N PRO A 131 13.41 -6.90 -7.04
CA PRO A 131 13.83 -7.38 -5.73
C PRO A 131 13.12 -8.69 -5.39
N ARG A 132 13.88 -9.73 -5.01
CA ARG A 132 13.36 -11.03 -4.57
C ARG A 132 13.22 -11.11 -3.05
#